data_AF-A0A5N5DZN3-F1
#
_entry.id   AF-A0A5N5DZN3-F1
#
_cell.length_a   1.000
_cell.length_b   1.000
_cell.length_c   1.000
_cell.angle_alpha   90.00
_cell.angle_beta   90.00
_cell.angle_gamma   90.00
#
_symmetry.space_group_name_H-M   'P 1'
#
loop_
_entity.id
_entity.type
_entity.pdbx_description
1 polymer ?
#
loop_
_entity_poly.entity_id
_entity_poly.type
_entity_poly.pdbx_seq_one_letter_code
_entity_poly.pdbx_strand_id
1 'polypeptide(L)' 'MSNSETTSTLINQLRIILGLTHAEIQVAETRVAQARTEAVRRELTENAENGRERASSIESTIRDLGG' A
#
# COMPACT_ATOMS: atom_id res chain seq x y z
N MET A 1 -19.59 16.45 14.66
CA MET A 1 -18.75 15.27 14.45
C MET A 1 -18.02 14.97 15.74
N SER A 2 -18.19 13.78 16.30
CA SER A 2 -17.44 13.37 17.50
C SER A 2 -16.03 12.91 17.11
N ASN A 3 -15.07 12.95 18.05
CA ASN A 3 -13.70 12.47 17.79
C ASN A 3 -13.70 11.00 17.32
N SER A 4 -14.64 10.19 17.82
CA SER A 4 -14.81 8.79 17.42
C SER A 4 -15.28 8.62 15.97
N GLU A 5 -16.12 9.52 15.45
CA GLU A 5 -16.55 9.51 14.04
C GLU A 5 -15.43 9.92 13.09
N THR A 6 -14.57 10.85 13.51
CA THR A 6 -13.38 11.23 12.75
C THR A 6 -12.37 10.09 12.68
N THR A 7 -12.10 9.40 13.79
CA THR A 7 -11.21 8.24 13.81
C THR A 7 -11.73 7.08 12.94
N SER A 8 -13.03 6.77 12.99
CA SER A 8 -13.59 5.70 12.16
C SER A 8 -13.53 6.02 10.66
N THR A 9 -13.74 7.29 10.30
CA THR A 9 -13.58 7.76 8.91
C THR A 9 -12.13 7.61 8.44
N LEU A 10 -11.17 8.00 9.26
CA LEU A 10 -9.74 7.87 8.95
C LEU A 10 -9.33 6.40 8.78
N ILE A 11 -9.76 5.50 9.67
CA ILE A 11 -9.51 4.06 9.55
C ILE A 11 -10.04 3.51 8.22
N ASN A 12 -11.25 3.90 7.82
CA ASN A 12 -11.83 3.46 6.55
C ASN A 12 -11.02 3.97 5.34
N GLN A 13 -10.57 5.22 5.37
CA GLN A 13 -9.69 5.76 4.32
C GLN A 13 -8.35 5.02 4.26
N LEU A 14 -7.73 4.72 5.40
CA LEU A 14 -6.50 3.95 5.46
C LEU A 14 -6.67 2.53 4.90
N ARG A 15 -7.80 1.87 5.17
CA ARG A 15 -8.11 0.55 4.57
C ARG A 15 -8.26 0.62 3.05
N ILE A 16 -8.86 1.69 2.53
CA ILE A 16 -8.93 1.91 1.08
C ILE A 16 -7.52 2.08 0.50
N ILE A 17 -6.68 2.90 1.11
CA ILE A 17 -5.29 3.12 0.67
C ILE A 17 -4.47 1.82 0.77
N LEU A 18 -4.68 1.01 1.82
CA LEU A 18 -4.05 -0.30 1.96
C LEU A 18 -4.43 -1.22 0.79
N GLY A 19 -5.71 -1.28 0.44
CA GLY A 19 -6.19 -2.04 -0.72
C GLY A 19 -5.56 -1.57 -2.04
N LEU A 20 -5.46 -0.26 -2.25
CA LEU A 20 -4.78 0.31 -3.43
C LEU A 20 -3.28 0.00 -3.44
N THR A 21 -2.63 0.02 -2.28
CA THR A 21 -1.21 -0.32 -2.14
C THR A 21 -0.97 -1.79 -2.50
N HIS A 22 -1.83 -2.70 -2.05
CA HIS A 22 -1.77 -4.11 -2.44
C HIS A 22 -2.01 -4.33 -3.94
N ALA A 23 -2.90 -3.56 -4.55
CA ALA A 23 -3.11 -3.60 -6.01
C ALA A 23 -1.87 -3.10 -6.77
N GLU A 24 -1.23 -2.02 -6.29
CA GLU A 24 0.00 -1.48 -6.85
C GLU A 24 1.14 -2.52 -6.82
N ILE A 25 1.32 -3.22 -5.69
CA ILE A 25 2.33 -4.30 -5.56
C ILE A 25 2.06 -5.40 -6.59
N GLN A 26 0.83 -5.91 -6.68
CA GLN A 26 0.46 -6.98 -7.62
C GLN A 26 0.70 -6.57 -9.09
N VAL A 27 0.36 -5.33 -9.44
CA VAL A 27 0.62 -4.79 -10.78
C VAL A 27 2.12 -4.69 -11.04
N ALA A 28 2.91 -4.21 -10.08
CA ALA A 28 4.36 -4.10 -10.22
C ALA A 28 5.00 -5.48 -10.42
N GLU A 29 4.65 -6.47 -9.60
CA GLU A 29 5.14 -7.86 -9.70
C GLU A 29 4.76 -8.51 -11.04
N THR A 30 3.53 -8.30 -11.51
CA THR A 30 3.10 -8.77 -12.83
C THR A 30 3.94 -8.13 -13.94
N ARG A 31 4.24 -6.83 -13.83
CA ARG A 31 5.03 -6.10 -14.83
C ARG A 31 6.52 -6.44 -14.79
N VAL A 32 7.07 -6.88 -13.66
CA VAL A 32 8.46 -7.39 -13.55
C VAL A 32 8.66 -8.55 -14.53
N ALA A 33 7.71 -9.48 -14.60
CA ALA A 33 7.76 -10.61 -15.53
C ALA A 33 7.67 -10.19 -17.01
N GLN A 34 7.12 -9.01 -17.29
CA GLN A 34 6.95 -8.44 -18.63
C GLN A 34 8.07 -7.46 -19.01
N ALA A 35 9.00 -7.17 -18.09
CA ALA A 35 10.01 -6.13 -18.27
C ALA A 35 11.02 -6.51 -19.37
N ARG A 36 11.17 -5.62 -20.37
CA ARG A 36 12.07 -5.81 -21.53
C ARG A 36 13.50 -5.33 -21.30
N THR A 37 13.75 -4.62 -20.20
CA THR A 37 15.08 -4.10 -19.84
C THR A 37 15.35 -4.31 -18.35
N GLU A 38 16.64 -4.38 -17.99
CA GLU A 38 17.05 -4.49 -16.59
C GLU A 38 16.64 -3.26 -15.77
N ALA A 39 16.79 -2.07 -16.35
CA ALA A 39 16.43 -0.82 -15.69
C ALA A 39 14.94 -0.81 -15.29
N VAL A 40 14.03 -1.20 -16.20
CA VAL A 40 12.59 -1.25 -15.91
C VAL A 40 12.26 -2.35 -14.91
N ARG A 41 12.92 -3.52 -15.00
CA ARG A 41 12.71 -4.61 -14.04
C ARG A 41 13.09 -4.18 -12.62
N ARG A 42 14.23 -3.51 -12.48
CA ARG A 42 14.71 -2.98 -11.22
C ARG A 42 13.74 -1.97 -10.62
N GLU A 43 13.32 -0.98 -11.40
CA GLU A 43 12.36 0.04 -10.95
C GLU A 43 11.03 -0.59 -10.47
N LEU A 44 10.51 -1.58 -11.20
CA LEU A 44 9.28 -2.28 -10.80
C LEU A 44 9.47 -3.13 -9.54
N THR A 45 10.64 -3.73 -9.37
CA THR A 45 10.98 -4.52 -8.16
C THR A 45 11.06 -3.59 -6.95
N GLU A 46 11.76 -2.46 -7.09
CA GLU A 46 11.84 -1.42 -6.06
C GLU A 46 10.45 -0.85 -5.74
N ASN A 47 9.57 -0.66 -6.73
CA ASN A 47 8.20 -0.21 -6.48
C ASN A 47 7.39 -1.22 -5.65
N ALA A 48 7.53 -2.52 -5.94
CA ALA A 48 6.88 -3.56 -5.15
C ALA A 48 7.41 -3.61 -3.70
N GLU A 49 8.72 -3.43 -3.50
CA GLU A 49 9.36 -3.34 -2.18
C GLU A 49 8.84 -2.14 -1.39
N ASN A 50 8.89 -0.95 -1.98
CA ASN A 50 8.36 0.28 -1.37
C ASN A 50 6.85 0.15 -1.05
N GLY A 51 6.09 -0.53 -1.90
CA GLY A 51 4.69 -0.85 -1.65
C GLY A 51 4.50 -1.71 -0.40
N ARG A 52 5.34 -2.73 -0.18
CA ARG A 52 5.29 -3.59 1.02
C ARG A 52 5.60 -2.82 2.30
N GLU A 53 6.61 -1.95 2.27
CA GLU A 53 6.93 -1.08 3.41
C GLU A 53 5.78 -0.12 3.74
N ARG A 54 5.18 0.47 2.71
CA ARG A 54 4.00 1.34 2.85
C ARG A 54 2.82 0.58 3.45
N ALA A 55 2.53 -0.64 2.96
CA ALA A 55 1.45 -1.47 3.46
C ALA A 55 1.64 -1.78 4.96
N SER A 56 2.85 -2.21 5.36
CA SER A 56 3.17 -2.47 6.77
C SER A 56 2.96 -1.23 7.66
N SER A 57 3.36 -0.06 7.18
CA SER A 57 3.18 1.21 7.89
C SER A 57 1.70 1.59 8.05
N ILE A 58 0.90 1.42 6.99
CA ILE A 58 -0.54 1.66 7.02
C ILE A 58 -1.23 0.71 8.00
N GLU A 59 -0.89 -0.57 7.96
CA GLU A 59 -1.45 -1.58 8.89
C GLU A 59 -1.12 -1.26 10.34
N SER A 60 0.11 -0.84 10.64
CA SER A 60 0.47 -0.39 11.99
C SER A 60 -0.36 0.80 12.42
N THR A 61 -0.51 1.80 11.54
CA THR A 61 -1.29 3.01 11.81
C THR A 61 -2.77 2.67 12.08
N ILE A 62 -3.36 1.75 11.30
CA ILE A 62 -4.73 1.28 11.51
C ILE A 62 -4.88 0.65 12.92
N ARG A 63 -3.94 -0.23 13.32
CA ARG A 63 -3.91 -0.83 14.66
C ARG A 63 -3.79 0.21 15.77
N ASP A 64 -2.90 1.19 15.61
CA ASP A 64 -2.67 2.25 16.60
C ASP A 64 -3.91 3.15 16.79
N LEU A 65 -4.75 3.28 15.75
CA LEU A 65 -6.03 4.00 15.81
C LEU A 65 -7.19 3.15 16.39
N GLY A 66 -6.94 1.89 16.75
CA GLY A 66 -7.95 0.96 17.28
C GLY A 66 -8.82 0.30 16.20
N GLY A 67 -8.33 0.22 14.97
CA GLY A 67 -8.99 -0.37 13.80
C GLY A 67 -8.26 -1.58 13.22
#